data_AF-A0AAX6MC08-F1
#
_entry.id   AF-A0AAX6MC08-F1
#
_cell.length_a   1.000
_cell.length_b   1.000
_cell.length_c   1.000
_cell.angle_alpha   90.00
_cell.angle_beta   90.00
_cell.angle_gamma   90.00
#
_symmetry.space_group_name_H-M   'P 1'
#
loop_
_entity.id
_entity.type
_entity.pdbx_description
1 polymer ?
#
loop_
_entity_poly.entity_id
_entity_poly.type
_entity_poly.pdbx_seq_one_letter_code
_entity_poly.pdbx_strand_id
1 'polypeptide(L)'
;MSSINLSGSGDVTGTISVPSCTLGQYTRYLNSDRMAHSTCAKSSLNVVTFSGILLLTPRIRIRINDGSSGGPREDNVTAFLIRSVKSNWSRGSLLALDGGVHLSAITQILEDSQPPGLGTDIALPHVLKTGPFAGMEIHYASASANALDVSRNLVDSYLITHPHLDHISGFVLNTAAPPGTKPKRIAGLPSTISAFKTHIFNNIIWPNLSDENNGAGLVTYMRLVEGGSPALGEGADRGYLEVSDGLTVKVFSVSHGHCMEKHAHRGSTSSTRYGSMDGTSLLPQSCGSINGVSGPPAISRNGVRAQSIVGDDRESVCVYDSSAYFIRDALSGREVLMFGDVEPDSISLSPRNIGVWLEAAPKIATGHLAAIFIECSYDDSRMDDMLYGHLSPRYIIQEMQTLAAEVERIRQIPTKLDSIKKRKRELEDSGRRTNRAIARSTDGPLVVDDRPVSPKSMRPPKITRTDSSENGISSHITAPTADMSFRDAGILRTPKMPNALRGLKVVIIHTKENFNDEKPAGEKILKEILAHEEQAKLGCEFIMSKRGQSLIF
;
A
#
# COMPACT_ATOMS: atom_id res chain seq x y z
N MET A 1 -59.70 -25.83 26.84
CA MET A 1 -61.06 -25.49 26.39
C MET A 1 -60.88 -24.62 25.13
N SER A 2 -61.09 -25.08 23.89
CA SER A 2 -62.35 -25.57 23.28
C SER A 2 -63.42 -24.45 23.30
N SER A 3 -63.96 -23.88 22.21
CA SER A 3 -64.28 -24.45 20.89
C SER A 3 -64.88 -23.40 19.90
N ILE A 4 -64.87 -23.64 18.56
CA ILE A 4 -66.03 -23.56 17.58
C ILE A 4 -66.72 -22.17 17.34
N ASN A 5 -67.21 -21.72 16.15
CA ASN A 5 -67.14 -22.08 14.72
C ASN A 5 -67.96 -21.07 13.83
N LEU A 6 -67.81 -21.16 12.49
CA LEU A 6 -68.82 -20.85 11.40
C LEU A 6 -69.36 -19.40 11.23
N SER A 7 -69.98 -18.97 10.12
CA SER A 7 -69.76 -19.20 8.66
C SER A 7 -70.76 -18.40 7.78
N GLY A 8 -70.36 -18.03 6.56
CA GLY A 8 -71.23 -17.74 5.40
C GLY A 8 -71.36 -16.25 5.02
N SER A 9 -71.65 -15.85 3.77
CA SER A 9 -71.61 -16.45 2.41
C SER A 9 -72.46 -15.54 1.50
N GLY A 10 -72.01 -15.19 0.29
CA GLY A 10 -72.83 -14.42 -0.66
C GLY A 10 -72.10 -14.06 -1.97
N ASP A 11 -72.34 -14.86 -3.02
CA ASP A 11 -71.85 -14.64 -4.40
C ASP A 11 -72.86 -13.89 -5.28
N VAL A 12 -72.38 -13.14 -6.29
CA VAL A 12 -73.08 -12.88 -7.57
C VAL A 12 -72.05 -12.82 -8.72
N THR A 13 -72.38 -13.35 -9.90
CA THR A 13 -71.47 -13.64 -11.02
C THR A 13 -71.94 -13.11 -12.40
N GLY A 14 -71.05 -13.06 -13.41
CA GLY A 14 -71.35 -12.87 -14.85
C GLY A 14 -70.21 -12.20 -15.67
N THR A 15 -69.36 -12.88 -16.48
CA THR A 15 -69.52 -13.44 -17.86
C THR A 15 -69.57 -12.40 -19.02
N ILE A 16 -68.94 -12.52 -20.20
CA ILE A 16 -68.03 -13.52 -20.86
C ILE A 16 -67.39 -12.91 -22.16
N SER A 17 -66.21 -13.38 -22.65
CA SER A 17 -65.84 -13.64 -24.09
C SER A 17 -64.35 -13.41 -24.51
N VAL A 18 -63.93 -14.13 -25.57
CA VAL A 18 -62.59 -14.22 -26.25
C VAL A 18 -62.83 -14.35 -27.79
N PRO A 19 -61.89 -14.15 -28.75
CA PRO A 19 -60.78 -15.09 -29.07
C PRO A 19 -59.51 -14.46 -29.75
N SER A 20 -58.89 -15.12 -30.76
CA SER A 20 -57.41 -15.22 -30.98
C SER A 20 -56.87 -15.02 -32.43
N CYS A 21 -55.52 -14.92 -32.56
CA CYS A 21 -54.66 -15.05 -33.78
C CYS A 21 -54.77 -13.94 -34.88
N THR A 22 -53.84 -13.70 -35.84
CA THR A 22 -52.73 -14.52 -36.41
C THR A 22 -51.59 -13.64 -37.02
N LEU A 23 -50.51 -14.28 -37.52
CA LEU A 23 -49.35 -13.74 -38.27
C LEU A 23 -49.69 -12.91 -39.54
N GLY A 24 -48.82 -11.95 -39.93
CA GLY A 24 -48.90 -11.25 -41.23
C GLY A 24 -47.66 -10.41 -41.60
N GLN A 25 -47.17 -10.55 -42.84
CA GLN A 25 -45.97 -9.89 -43.39
C GLN A 25 -46.22 -8.41 -43.78
N TYR A 26 -45.20 -7.54 -43.80
CA TYR A 26 -44.57 -7.04 -45.05
C TYR A 26 -43.42 -6.03 -44.80
N THR A 27 -42.40 -6.09 -45.65
CA THR A 27 -41.28 -5.13 -45.75
C THR A 27 -41.57 -4.03 -46.78
N ARG A 28 -40.95 -2.84 -46.63
CA ARG A 28 -40.13 -2.11 -47.64
C ARG A 28 -40.15 -0.56 -47.50
N TYR A 29 -38.96 0.07 -47.65
CA TYR A 29 -38.65 1.32 -48.43
C TYR A 29 -39.35 2.65 -48.00
N LEU A 30 -38.83 3.89 -48.07
CA LEU A 30 -37.57 4.58 -48.45
C LEU A 30 -37.38 5.73 -47.40
N ASN A 31 -36.20 6.24 -47.02
CA ASN A 31 -35.07 6.88 -47.73
C ASN A 31 -35.33 8.35 -48.21
N SER A 32 -34.40 9.27 -47.89
CA SER A 32 -34.32 10.71 -48.30
C SER A 32 -35.33 11.69 -47.63
N ASP A 33 -35.06 12.99 -47.37
CA ASP A 33 -33.88 13.85 -47.65
C ASP A 33 -33.75 15.10 -46.71
N ARG A 34 -32.52 15.62 -46.58
CA ARG A 34 -32.04 17.04 -46.43
C ARG A 34 -32.63 18.10 -45.46
N MET A 35 -31.66 18.77 -44.79
CA MET A 35 -31.54 20.23 -44.50
C MET A 35 -32.56 20.91 -43.53
N ALA A 36 -32.25 21.99 -42.80
CA ALA A 36 -30.99 22.60 -42.32
C ALA A 36 -31.29 23.66 -41.22
N HIS A 37 -30.25 24.14 -40.53
CA HIS A 37 -30.17 25.36 -39.68
C HIS A 37 -30.84 25.43 -38.28
N SER A 38 -29.96 25.55 -37.27
CA SER A 38 -29.90 26.66 -36.28
C SER A 38 -31.08 26.92 -35.33
N THR A 39 -30.89 26.66 -34.03
CA THR A 39 -30.72 27.69 -32.98
C THR A 39 -30.46 27.06 -31.60
N CYS A 40 -30.23 27.89 -30.57
CA CYS A 40 -29.66 27.50 -29.27
C CYS A 40 -30.70 27.24 -28.16
N ALA A 41 -30.31 26.40 -27.20
CA ALA A 41 -30.73 26.37 -25.79
C ALA A 41 -31.97 25.54 -25.33
N LYS A 42 -31.65 24.65 -24.38
CA LYS A 42 -32.45 24.11 -23.25
C LYS A 42 -33.43 22.94 -23.47
N SER A 43 -33.28 21.98 -22.54
CA SER A 43 -34.29 21.05 -21.98
C SER A 43 -35.14 20.22 -22.95
N SER A 44 -34.70 18.98 -23.21
CA SER A 44 -35.40 17.74 -22.78
C SER A 44 -34.72 16.51 -23.39
N LEU A 45 -33.78 15.89 -22.67
CA LEU A 45 -33.34 14.54 -23.04
C LEU A 45 -34.33 13.54 -22.43
N ASN A 46 -35.06 12.85 -23.30
CA ASN A 46 -36.02 11.82 -22.88
C ASN A 46 -35.30 10.71 -22.10
N VAL A 47 -35.76 10.46 -20.88
CA VAL A 47 -35.38 9.27 -20.11
C VAL A 47 -36.13 8.08 -20.68
N VAL A 48 -35.46 7.33 -21.56
CA VAL A 48 -35.86 5.96 -21.89
C VAL A 48 -35.08 5.03 -20.97
N THR A 49 -35.70 4.68 -19.84
CA THR A 49 -35.18 3.70 -18.88
C THR A 49 -35.21 2.30 -19.48
N PHE A 50 -34.11 1.88 -20.11
CA PHE A 50 -33.81 0.46 -20.23
C PHE A 50 -33.03 0.00 -19.00
N SER A 51 -33.58 -1.06 -18.39
CA SER A 51 -33.09 -1.76 -17.21
C SER A 51 -31.56 -1.88 -17.14
N GLY A 52 -30.99 -1.39 -16.04
CA GLY A 52 -29.86 -2.05 -15.38
C GLY A 52 -28.56 -2.20 -16.18
N ILE A 53 -27.99 -1.10 -16.69
CA ILE A 53 -26.52 -1.07 -16.82
C ILE A 53 -25.95 -1.04 -15.40
N LEU A 54 -25.57 -2.22 -14.90
CA LEU A 54 -24.72 -2.35 -13.73
C LEU A 54 -23.37 -1.70 -14.09
N LEU A 55 -23.23 -0.41 -13.77
CA LEU A 55 -21.93 0.25 -13.73
C LEU A 55 -21.11 -0.49 -12.66
N LEU A 56 -20.32 -1.46 -13.13
CA LEU A 56 -19.35 -2.19 -12.33
C LEU A 56 -18.30 -1.19 -11.87
N THR A 57 -18.58 -0.50 -10.76
CA THR A 57 -17.58 0.31 -10.08
C THR A 57 -16.40 -0.61 -9.79
N PRO A 58 -15.17 -0.22 -10.17
CA PRO A 58 -14.01 -1.03 -9.85
C PRO A 58 -13.90 -1.20 -8.35
N ARG A 59 -13.61 -2.43 -7.90
CA ARG A 59 -13.63 -2.78 -6.49
C ARG A 59 -12.42 -3.60 -6.07
N ILE A 60 -11.74 -3.17 -5.01
CA ILE A 60 -10.86 -4.03 -4.22
C ILE A 60 -11.71 -4.68 -3.11
N ARG A 61 -11.48 -5.96 -2.80
CA ARG A 61 -12.07 -6.61 -1.62
C ARG A 61 -10.95 -6.95 -0.64
N ILE A 62 -11.03 -6.29 0.52
CA ILE A 62 -10.15 -6.55 1.66
C ILE A 62 -10.97 -7.30 2.66
N ARG A 63 -10.51 -8.50 2.98
CA ARG A 63 -11.12 -9.30 4.03
C ARG A 63 -10.39 -8.96 5.30
N ILE A 64 -11.14 -8.34 6.19
CA ILE A 64 -10.64 -7.96 7.47
C ILE A 64 -10.65 -9.21 8.33
N ASN A 65 -9.48 -9.47 8.88
CA ASN A 65 -9.16 -10.47 9.87
C ASN A 65 -9.29 -11.90 9.42
N ASP A 66 -8.10 -12.48 9.30
CA ASP A 66 -7.77 -13.52 10.27
C ASP A 66 -7.61 -12.92 11.70
N GLY A 67 -6.97 -11.75 11.88
CA GLY A 67 -6.99 -10.95 13.13
C GLY A 67 -6.71 -9.43 12.98
N SER A 68 -7.11 -8.61 13.97
CA SER A 68 -6.97 -7.12 14.01
C SER A 68 -6.57 -6.53 15.36
N SER A 69 -6.40 -7.34 16.40
CA SER A 69 -5.98 -6.85 17.69
C SER A 69 -4.50 -6.52 17.68
N GLY A 70 -4.08 -5.48 18.40
CA GLY A 70 -2.67 -5.19 18.63
C GLY A 70 -2.02 -6.07 19.70
N GLY A 71 -2.57 -7.26 19.94
CA GLY A 71 -2.25 -8.10 21.09
C GLY A 71 -2.73 -7.50 22.42
N PRO A 72 -2.27 -8.07 23.56
CA PRO A 72 -1.34 -9.19 23.69
C PRO A 72 -1.97 -10.57 23.42
N ARG A 73 -3.29 -10.65 23.18
CA ARG A 73 -3.97 -11.90 22.79
C ARG A 73 -3.54 -12.37 21.40
N GLU A 74 -2.84 -13.49 21.36
CA GLU A 74 -2.24 -14.10 20.18
C GLU A 74 -3.25 -14.72 19.19
N ASP A 75 -4.50 -14.98 19.62
CA ASP A 75 -5.53 -15.62 18.80
C ASP A 75 -6.19 -14.69 17.77
N ASN A 76 -5.93 -13.38 17.83
CA ASN A 76 -6.55 -12.35 17.01
C ASN A 76 -5.57 -11.22 16.61
N VAL A 77 -4.26 -11.46 16.64
CA VAL A 77 -3.23 -10.48 16.20
C VAL A 77 -3.25 -10.21 14.69
N THR A 78 -2.58 -9.16 14.25
CA THR A 78 -2.75 -8.52 12.94
C THR A 78 -2.47 -9.42 11.73
N ALA A 79 -3.49 -9.62 10.90
CA ALA A 79 -3.40 -10.28 9.60
C ALA A 79 -4.61 -10.02 8.70
N PHE A 80 -4.35 -9.66 7.43
CA PHE A 80 -5.37 -9.38 6.42
C PHE A 80 -5.20 -10.23 5.17
N LEU A 81 -6.32 -10.59 4.53
CA LEU A 81 -6.34 -11.27 3.23
C LEU A 81 -6.99 -10.36 2.17
N ILE A 82 -6.24 -10.08 1.11
CA ILE A 82 -6.57 -9.06 0.11
C ILE A 82 -6.67 -9.71 -1.28
N ARG A 83 -7.68 -9.31 -2.06
CA ARG A 83 -7.81 -9.71 -3.47
C ARG A 83 -8.49 -8.64 -4.32
N SER A 84 -8.13 -8.61 -5.62
CA SER A 84 -8.98 -7.98 -6.63
C SER A 84 -10.35 -8.65 -6.65
N VAL A 85 -11.45 -7.89 -6.77
CA VAL A 85 -12.78 -8.50 -6.99
C VAL A 85 -12.90 -9.05 -8.42
N LYS A 86 -12.08 -8.56 -9.36
CA LYS A 86 -12.12 -8.94 -10.77
C LYS A 86 -11.41 -10.25 -11.06
N SER A 87 -10.38 -10.62 -10.29
CA SER A 87 -9.74 -11.93 -10.42
C SER A 87 -10.69 -13.02 -9.91
N ASN A 88 -10.69 -14.19 -10.54
CA ASN A 88 -11.41 -15.34 -9.99
C ASN A 88 -10.73 -15.86 -8.72
N TRP A 89 -11.40 -16.78 -8.05
CA TRP A 89 -10.79 -17.61 -7.05
C TRP A 89 -9.82 -18.60 -7.71
N SER A 90 -8.54 -18.24 -7.74
CA SER A 90 -7.47 -18.98 -8.42
C SER A 90 -6.22 -19.11 -7.54
N ARG A 91 -5.32 -20.02 -7.93
CA ARG A 91 -4.02 -20.20 -7.28
C ARG A 91 -3.24 -18.87 -7.30
N GLY A 92 -2.85 -18.38 -6.13
CA GLY A 92 -2.12 -17.12 -5.96
C GLY A 92 -2.95 -15.83 -6.06
N SER A 93 -4.29 -15.93 -6.04
CA SER A 93 -5.22 -14.78 -6.06
C SER A 93 -5.42 -14.05 -4.73
N LEU A 94 -4.82 -14.54 -3.63
CA LEU A 94 -4.78 -13.85 -2.34
C LEU A 94 -3.38 -13.32 -2.05
N LEU A 95 -3.37 -12.08 -1.56
CA LEU A 95 -2.24 -11.41 -0.96
C LEU A 95 -2.47 -11.36 0.56
N ALA A 96 -1.52 -11.83 1.35
CA ALA A 96 -1.53 -11.63 2.79
C ALA A 96 -0.80 -10.32 3.12
N LEU A 97 -1.40 -9.47 3.96
CA LEU A 97 -0.71 -8.39 4.64
C LEU A 97 -0.57 -8.77 6.11
N ASP A 98 0.67 -8.80 6.56
CA ASP A 98 1.13 -9.39 7.80
C ASP A 98 0.71 -10.86 8.01
N GLY A 99 1.25 -11.43 9.06
CA GLY A 99 1.32 -12.85 9.34
C GLY A 99 0.99 -13.21 10.78
N GLY A 100 0.36 -12.32 11.55
CA GLY A 100 0.08 -12.54 12.96
C GLY A 100 -0.72 -13.80 13.25
N VAL A 101 -1.88 -13.95 12.61
CA VAL A 101 -2.71 -15.16 12.67
C VAL A 101 -3.24 -15.47 11.27
N HIS A 102 -3.29 -16.74 10.87
CA HIS A 102 -3.79 -17.14 9.53
C HIS A 102 -4.60 -18.43 9.65
N LEU A 103 -3.97 -19.61 9.53
CA LEU A 103 -4.65 -20.92 9.42
C LEU A 103 -5.75 -21.18 10.48
N SER A 104 -5.52 -20.82 11.74
CA SER A 104 -6.50 -20.97 12.83
C SER A 104 -7.74 -20.08 12.63
N ALA A 105 -7.56 -18.84 12.17
CA ALA A 105 -8.67 -17.94 11.93
C ALA A 105 -9.38 -18.21 10.59
N ILE A 106 -8.65 -18.58 9.53
CA ILE A 106 -9.26 -19.09 8.29
C ILE A 106 -10.13 -20.31 8.61
N THR A 107 -9.65 -21.21 9.48
CA THR A 107 -10.42 -22.38 9.96
C THR A 107 -11.70 -21.93 10.64
N GLN A 108 -11.64 -21.06 11.65
CA GLN A 108 -12.83 -20.60 12.37
C GLN A 108 -13.83 -19.86 11.48
N ILE A 109 -13.36 -19.01 10.56
CA ILE A 109 -14.23 -18.33 9.58
C ILE A 109 -14.93 -19.32 8.66
N LEU A 110 -14.27 -20.43 8.30
CA LEU A 110 -14.87 -21.51 7.51
C LEU A 110 -15.81 -22.38 8.36
N GLU A 111 -15.54 -22.60 9.65
CA GLU A 111 -16.51 -23.23 10.58
C GLU A 111 -17.80 -22.41 10.68
N ASP A 112 -17.69 -21.08 10.78
CA ASP A 112 -18.83 -20.17 10.85
C ASP A 112 -19.60 -19.97 9.52
N SER A 113 -18.97 -20.25 8.36
CA SER A 113 -19.54 -19.90 7.03
C SER A 113 -19.83 -21.08 6.10
N GLN A 114 -19.30 -22.28 6.37
CA GLN A 114 -19.66 -23.48 5.63
C GLN A 114 -21.04 -24.01 6.09
N PRO A 115 -21.84 -24.58 5.18
CA PRO A 115 -23.13 -25.12 5.56
C PRO A 115 -22.99 -26.46 6.32
N PRO A 116 -23.88 -26.76 7.28
CA PRO A 116 -23.92 -28.07 7.93
C PRO A 116 -24.29 -29.17 6.93
N GLY A 117 -23.81 -30.40 7.17
CA GLY A 117 -24.03 -31.54 6.26
C GLY A 117 -23.15 -31.52 5.01
N LEU A 118 -22.06 -30.74 4.98
CA LEU A 118 -21.13 -30.71 3.87
C LEU A 118 -20.41 -32.07 3.72
N GLY A 119 -20.49 -32.66 2.52
CA GLY A 119 -19.99 -34.00 2.24
C GLY A 119 -20.94 -35.15 2.60
N THR A 120 -22.07 -34.88 3.28
CA THR A 120 -23.13 -35.87 3.56
C THR A 120 -24.41 -35.54 2.79
N ASP A 121 -25.00 -34.39 3.10
CA ASP A 121 -26.27 -33.90 2.57
C ASP A 121 -26.05 -32.88 1.43
N ILE A 122 -24.91 -32.18 1.48
CA ILE A 122 -24.48 -31.19 0.50
C ILE A 122 -23.26 -31.74 -0.24
N ALA A 123 -23.42 -31.98 -1.53
CA ALA A 123 -22.36 -32.52 -2.39
C ALA A 123 -21.12 -31.61 -2.48
N LEU A 124 -19.97 -32.24 -2.68
CA LEU A 124 -18.69 -31.61 -2.96
C LEU A 124 -18.32 -31.79 -4.45
N PRO A 125 -17.63 -30.82 -5.09
CA PRO A 125 -17.23 -29.53 -4.54
C PRO A 125 -18.41 -28.59 -4.34
N HIS A 126 -18.28 -27.64 -3.41
CA HIS A 126 -19.35 -26.69 -3.04
C HIS A 126 -18.88 -25.25 -3.18
N VAL A 127 -19.70 -24.35 -3.76
CA VAL A 127 -19.39 -22.93 -3.85
C VAL A 127 -20.04 -22.16 -2.71
N LEU A 128 -19.23 -21.69 -1.75
CA LEU A 128 -19.65 -20.91 -0.58
C LEU A 128 -20.54 -19.72 -0.97
N LYS A 129 -21.65 -19.52 -0.24
CA LYS A 129 -22.63 -18.45 -0.52
C LYS A 129 -22.49 -17.23 0.38
N THR A 130 -21.93 -17.41 1.57
CA THR A 130 -21.91 -16.43 2.67
C THR A 130 -20.50 -16.31 3.27
N GLY A 131 -20.35 -15.39 4.23
CA GLY A 131 -19.08 -15.12 4.90
C GLY A 131 -18.02 -14.48 4.00
N PRO A 132 -16.80 -14.24 4.53
CA PRO A 132 -15.70 -13.67 3.76
C PRO A 132 -15.43 -14.48 2.49
N PHE A 133 -15.34 -15.81 2.62
CA PHE A 133 -15.00 -16.73 1.53
C PHE A 133 -16.11 -16.97 0.50
N ALA A 134 -17.22 -16.22 0.52
CA ALA A 134 -18.28 -16.29 -0.49
C ALA A 134 -17.74 -16.25 -1.95
N GLY A 135 -18.30 -17.12 -2.77
CA GLY A 135 -17.89 -17.39 -4.15
C GLY A 135 -16.75 -18.40 -4.31
N MET A 136 -16.09 -18.82 -3.23
CA MET A 136 -15.00 -19.81 -3.28
C MET A 136 -15.56 -21.23 -3.42
N GLU A 137 -14.95 -22.02 -4.29
CA GLU A 137 -15.21 -23.44 -4.39
C GLU A 137 -14.34 -24.20 -3.37
N ILE A 138 -14.99 -24.98 -2.50
CA ILE A 138 -14.36 -25.82 -1.48
C ILE A 138 -14.53 -27.30 -1.81
N HIS A 139 -13.50 -28.08 -1.49
CA HIS A 139 -13.33 -29.45 -1.94
C HIS A 139 -13.41 -30.49 -0.81
N TYR A 140 -13.33 -30.05 0.44
CA TYR A 140 -13.36 -30.90 1.63
C TYR A 140 -14.57 -30.59 2.50
N ALA A 141 -15.02 -31.56 3.29
CA ALA A 141 -16.04 -31.36 4.32
C ALA A 141 -15.52 -30.61 5.56
N SER A 142 -14.22 -30.75 5.86
CA SER A 142 -13.57 -30.15 7.03
C SER A 142 -13.13 -28.71 6.76
N ALA A 143 -13.49 -27.81 7.68
CA ALA A 143 -13.00 -26.43 7.69
C ALA A 143 -11.47 -26.34 7.70
N SER A 144 -10.79 -27.14 8.53
CA SER A 144 -9.34 -27.13 8.65
C SER A 144 -8.64 -27.58 7.36
N ALA A 145 -9.24 -28.53 6.62
CA ALA A 145 -8.73 -28.97 5.33
C ALA A 145 -8.90 -27.89 4.25
N ASN A 146 -10.05 -27.21 4.21
CA ASN A 146 -10.26 -26.07 3.32
C ASN A 146 -9.39 -24.86 3.70
N ALA A 147 -9.15 -24.62 4.99
CA ALA A 147 -8.27 -23.55 5.47
C ALA A 147 -6.80 -23.78 5.07
N LEU A 148 -6.34 -25.04 5.17
CA LEU A 148 -5.04 -25.44 4.65
C LEU A 148 -4.97 -25.24 3.13
N ASP A 149 -6.03 -25.54 2.38
CA ASP A 149 -6.07 -25.30 0.93
C ASP A 149 -5.98 -23.81 0.58
N VAL A 150 -6.72 -22.94 1.28
CA VAL A 150 -6.64 -21.47 1.15
C VAL A 150 -5.19 -21.00 1.39
N SER A 151 -4.61 -21.35 2.54
CA SER A 151 -3.26 -20.97 2.91
C SER A 151 -2.22 -21.49 1.91
N ARG A 152 -2.33 -22.76 1.50
CA ARG A 152 -1.36 -23.45 0.63
C ARG A 152 -1.43 -22.99 -0.82
N ASN A 153 -2.63 -22.86 -1.38
CA ASN A 153 -2.85 -22.69 -2.81
C ASN A 153 -3.32 -21.29 -3.22
N LEU A 154 -4.11 -20.59 -2.41
CA LEU A 154 -4.67 -19.28 -2.79
C LEU A 154 -3.75 -18.11 -2.40
N VAL A 155 -3.10 -18.15 -1.24
CA VAL A 155 -2.13 -17.10 -0.82
C VAL A 155 -0.82 -17.23 -1.61
N ASP A 156 -0.45 -16.21 -2.39
CA ASP A 156 0.82 -16.17 -3.13
C ASP A 156 1.98 -15.63 -2.28
N SER A 157 1.76 -14.43 -1.74
CA SER A 157 2.78 -13.61 -1.07
C SER A 157 2.26 -13.06 0.25
N TYR A 158 3.20 -12.89 1.19
CA TYR A 158 3.04 -12.19 2.45
C TYR A 158 3.80 -10.87 2.38
N LEU A 159 3.09 -9.74 2.42
CA LEU A 159 3.68 -8.43 2.66
C LEU A 159 3.83 -8.26 4.15
N ILE A 160 5.05 -8.14 4.66
CA ILE A 160 5.29 -7.91 6.09
C ILE A 160 5.64 -6.45 6.31
N THR A 161 4.93 -5.79 7.21
CA THR A 161 5.14 -4.39 7.59
C THR A 161 6.43 -4.26 8.39
N HIS A 162 6.56 -5.06 9.45
CA HIS A 162 7.70 -5.09 10.35
C HIS A 162 7.81 -6.46 11.06
N PRO A 163 8.95 -6.81 11.68
CA PRO A 163 9.23 -8.17 12.13
C PRO A 163 8.80 -8.46 13.60
N HIS A 164 7.88 -7.69 14.19
CA HIS A 164 7.33 -8.01 15.51
C HIS A 164 6.48 -9.29 15.47
N LEU A 165 6.45 -10.04 16.58
CA LEU A 165 5.92 -11.41 16.61
C LEU A 165 4.41 -11.47 16.36
N ASP A 166 3.66 -10.49 16.81
CA ASP A 166 2.24 -10.27 16.52
C ASP A 166 1.96 -9.96 15.04
N HIS A 167 2.97 -9.61 14.23
CA HIS A 167 2.85 -9.44 12.78
C HIS A 167 3.39 -10.63 11.97
N ILE A 168 4.01 -11.65 12.59
CA ILE A 168 4.66 -12.75 11.84
C ILE A 168 4.42 -14.17 12.39
N SER A 169 3.99 -14.31 13.65
CA SER A 169 4.00 -15.59 14.38
C SER A 169 3.15 -16.67 13.72
N GLY A 170 1.89 -16.38 13.37
CA GLY A 170 1.00 -17.28 12.64
C GLY A 170 1.57 -17.72 11.29
N PHE A 171 2.20 -16.83 10.52
CA PHE A 171 2.88 -17.18 9.28
C PHE A 171 4.04 -18.16 9.55
N VAL A 172 4.92 -17.84 10.50
CA VAL A 172 6.07 -18.69 10.87
C VAL A 172 5.58 -20.07 11.30
N LEU A 173 4.62 -20.17 12.22
CA LEU A 173 4.02 -21.44 12.67
C LEU A 173 3.41 -22.23 11.50
N ASN A 174 2.67 -21.55 10.61
CA ASN A 174 2.01 -22.20 9.48
C ASN A 174 2.98 -22.73 8.42
N THR A 175 4.27 -22.32 8.43
CA THR A 175 5.28 -22.94 7.55
C THR A 175 5.60 -24.40 7.91
N ALA A 176 5.20 -24.89 9.09
CA ALA A 176 5.26 -26.32 9.45
C ALA A 176 4.16 -27.16 8.77
N ALA A 177 3.15 -26.54 8.14
CA ALA A 177 2.13 -27.25 7.39
C ALA A 177 2.72 -27.86 6.08
N PRO A 178 2.10 -28.91 5.51
CA PRO A 178 2.59 -29.56 4.28
C PRO A 178 2.81 -28.55 3.13
N PRO A 179 4.01 -28.50 2.52
CA PRO A 179 4.39 -27.40 1.65
C PRO A 179 3.51 -27.28 0.39
N GLY A 180 3.36 -26.05 -0.09
CA GLY A 180 2.70 -25.76 -1.36
C GLY A 180 3.46 -26.29 -2.57
N THR A 181 2.86 -26.17 -3.76
CA THR A 181 3.54 -26.52 -5.03
C THR A 181 4.56 -25.45 -5.47
N LYS A 182 4.67 -24.34 -4.72
CA LYS A 182 5.59 -23.23 -4.94
C LYS A 182 6.07 -22.73 -3.57
N PRO A 183 7.30 -22.20 -3.47
CA PRO A 183 7.76 -21.47 -2.29
C PRO A 183 6.85 -20.28 -1.97
N LYS A 184 6.64 -19.97 -0.70
CA LYS A 184 5.90 -18.76 -0.28
C LYS A 184 6.82 -17.54 -0.37
N ARG A 185 6.32 -16.46 -0.96
CA ARG A 185 7.08 -15.21 -1.07
C ARG A 185 6.85 -14.33 0.16
N ILE A 186 7.92 -13.89 0.81
CA ILE A 186 7.88 -12.82 1.82
C ILE A 186 8.39 -11.55 1.16
N ALA A 187 7.53 -10.54 1.06
CA ALA A 187 7.84 -9.24 0.51
C ALA A 187 7.89 -8.19 1.62
N GLY A 188 8.91 -7.33 1.60
CA GLY A 188 9.06 -6.30 2.63
C GLY A 188 10.30 -5.42 2.44
N LEU A 189 10.43 -4.39 3.26
CA LEU A 189 11.62 -3.54 3.29
C LEU A 189 12.88 -4.36 3.67
N PRO A 190 14.09 -3.93 3.25
CA PRO A 190 15.31 -4.68 3.50
C PRO A 190 15.62 -4.92 4.98
N SER A 191 15.20 -4.02 5.87
CA SER A 191 15.28 -4.17 7.33
C SER A 191 14.47 -5.37 7.82
N THR A 192 13.17 -5.43 7.46
CA THR A 192 12.26 -6.54 7.77
C THR A 192 12.79 -7.88 7.25
N ILE A 193 13.23 -7.93 5.99
CA ILE A 193 13.81 -9.15 5.39
C ILE A 193 15.11 -9.56 6.10
N SER A 194 15.96 -8.61 6.50
CA SER A 194 17.18 -8.89 7.28
C SER A 194 16.88 -9.48 8.66
N ALA A 195 15.81 -9.00 9.32
CA ALA A 195 15.36 -9.53 10.60
C ALA A 195 14.87 -10.98 10.48
N PHE A 196 14.08 -11.32 9.45
CA PHE A 196 13.70 -12.72 9.18
C PHE A 196 14.92 -13.64 9.01
N LYS A 197 15.91 -13.22 8.20
CA LYS A 197 17.14 -13.98 7.96
C LYS A 197 17.98 -14.22 9.22
N THR A 198 18.09 -13.20 10.07
CA THR A 198 19.02 -13.22 11.21
C THR A 198 18.37 -13.83 12.46
N HIS A 199 17.08 -13.54 12.69
CA HIS A 199 16.42 -13.80 13.96
C HIS A 199 15.31 -14.86 13.87
N ILE A 200 14.72 -15.15 12.70
CA ILE A 200 13.59 -16.08 12.57
C ILE A 200 14.02 -17.39 11.90
N PHE A 201 14.34 -17.35 10.61
CA PHE A 201 14.71 -18.52 9.80
C PHE A 201 16.23 -18.80 9.91
N ASN A 202 16.69 -19.03 11.14
CA ASN A 202 18.11 -19.09 11.51
C ASN A 202 18.56 -20.46 12.08
N ASN A 203 17.70 -21.48 12.04
CA ASN A 203 17.89 -22.80 12.65
C ASN A 203 17.96 -22.81 14.19
N ILE A 204 17.61 -21.71 14.86
CA ILE A 204 17.54 -21.59 16.33
C ILE A 204 16.09 -21.34 16.76
N ILE A 205 15.48 -20.25 16.27
CA ILE A 205 14.08 -19.92 16.56
C ILE A 205 13.15 -20.72 15.65
N TRP A 206 13.48 -20.79 14.35
CA TRP A 206 12.80 -21.65 13.39
C TRP A 206 13.80 -22.22 12.38
N PRO A 207 13.56 -23.41 11.78
CA PRO A 207 14.37 -23.92 10.68
C PRO A 207 14.56 -22.88 9.58
N ASN A 208 15.74 -22.83 8.94
CA ASN A 208 15.92 -21.96 7.78
C ASN A 208 15.14 -22.52 6.58
N LEU A 209 13.91 -22.08 6.43
CA LEU A 209 13.04 -22.47 5.31
C LEU A 209 13.24 -21.61 4.06
N SER A 210 14.07 -20.57 4.12
CA SER A 210 14.30 -19.67 2.99
C SER A 210 15.16 -20.29 1.88
N ASP A 211 15.24 -19.63 0.74
CA ASP A 211 16.14 -19.93 -0.38
C ASP A 211 17.54 -19.30 -0.23
N GLU A 212 17.77 -18.54 0.84
CA GLU A 212 19.05 -17.93 1.19
C GLU A 212 19.74 -18.66 2.35
N ASN A 213 21.05 -18.43 2.52
CA ASN A 213 21.85 -18.95 3.65
C ASN A 213 21.74 -20.49 3.87
N ASN A 214 21.78 -21.28 2.79
CA ASN A 214 21.63 -22.75 2.80
C ASN A 214 20.30 -23.25 3.40
N GLY A 215 19.20 -22.50 3.22
CA GLY A 215 17.87 -22.91 3.67
C GLY A 215 17.17 -23.90 2.74
N ALA A 216 16.00 -24.37 3.16
CA ALA A 216 15.22 -25.42 2.50
C ALA A 216 14.47 -24.98 1.22
N GLY A 217 14.48 -23.69 0.86
CA GLY A 217 13.85 -23.17 -0.35
C GLY A 217 12.32 -23.23 -0.38
N LEU A 218 11.65 -23.36 0.78
CA LEU A 218 10.18 -23.32 0.91
C LEU A 218 9.64 -21.89 1.03
N VAL A 219 10.51 -20.93 1.32
CA VAL A 219 10.25 -19.49 1.42
C VAL A 219 11.23 -18.76 0.50
N THR A 220 10.80 -17.67 -0.15
CA THR A 220 11.65 -16.80 -0.96
C THR A 220 11.48 -15.34 -0.58
N TYR A 221 12.57 -14.56 -0.55
CA TYR A 221 12.54 -13.16 -0.14
C TYR A 221 12.44 -12.19 -1.31
N MET A 222 11.53 -11.23 -1.20
CA MET A 222 11.35 -10.12 -2.13
C MET A 222 11.63 -8.80 -1.41
N ARG A 223 12.85 -8.29 -1.58
CA ARG A 223 13.26 -7.00 -1.01
C ARG A 223 12.63 -5.87 -1.81
N LEU A 224 11.70 -5.14 -1.20
CA LEU A 224 11.04 -3.98 -1.78
C LEU A 224 11.91 -2.72 -1.60
N VAL A 225 11.64 -1.71 -2.42
CA VAL A 225 12.34 -0.41 -2.39
C VAL A 225 11.34 0.67 -2.00
N GLU A 226 11.71 1.51 -1.04
CA GLU A 226 10.92 2.66 -0.60
C GLU A 226 10.62 3.63 -1.76
N GLY A 227 9.36 4.07 -1.87
CA GLY A 227 8.86 4.84 -3.01
C GLY A 227 8.73 4.07 -4.33
N GLY A 228 9.26 2.84 -4.37
CA GLY A 228 9.32 1.99 -5.56
C GLY A 228 10.50 2.30 -6.49
N SER A 229 10.84 1.36 -7.37
CA SER A 229 11.92 1.58 -8.35
C SER A 229 11.51 2.65 -9.38
N PRO A 230 12.28 3.74 -9.57
CA PRO A 230 11.94 4.79 -10.54
C PRO A 230 11.96 4.34 -12.02
N ALA A 231 12.46 3.12 -12.28
CA ALA A 231 12.55 2.46 -13.58
C ALA A 231 11.40 1.45 -13.84
N LEU A 232 10.51 1.22 -12.88
CA LEU A 232 9.31 0.40 -13.05
C LEU A 232 8.09 1.29 -13.24
N GLY A 233 7.30 1.02 -14.27
CA GLY A 233 6.05 1.73 -14.58
C GLY A 233 6.24 3.17 -15.08
N GLU A 234 5.17 3.72 -15.64
CA GLU A 234 5.09 5.13 -16.08
C GLU A 234 3.89 5.84 -15.45
N GLY A 235 3.94 7.17 -15.35
CA GLY A 235 2.84 7.98 -14.83
C GLY A 235 2.42 7.56 -13.42
N ALA A 236 1.15 7.16 -13.25
CA ALA A 236 0.58 6.70 -11.98
C ALA A 236 1.08 5.30 -11.56
N ASP A 237 1.58 4.49 -12.51
CA ASP A 237 2.08 3.13 -12.26
C ASP A 237 3.54 3.14 -11.83
N ARG A 238 4.19 4.31 -11.82
CA ARG A 238 5.61 4.44 -11.50
C ARG A 238 5.92 4.02 -10.06
N GLY A 239 6.88 3.12 -9.93
CA GLY A 239 7.32 2.53 -8.66
C GLY A 239 6.43 1.38 -8.15
N TYR A 240 5.34 1.03 -8.83
CA TYR A 240 4.54 -0.14 -8.46
C TYR A 240 5.19 -1.44 -8.95
N LEU A 241 5.01 -2.49 -8.15
CA LEU A 241 5.54 -3.83 -8.42
C LEU A 241 4.47 -4.88 -8.14
N GLU A 242 4.27 -5.82 -9.06
CA GLU A 242 3.28 -6.89 -8.92
C GLU A 242 3.75 -7.94 -7.88
N VAL A 243 2.82 -8.33 -6.99
CA VAL A 243 3.09 -9.26 -5.88
C VAL A 243 2.08 -10.40 -5.76
N SER A 244 0.92 -10.29 -6.41
CA SER A 244 -0.13 -11.32 -6.50
C SER A 244 -0.99 -11.02 -7.72
N ASP A 245 -1.75 -11.99 -8.23
CA ASP A 245 -2.53 -11.90 -9.47
C ASP A 245 -3.46 -10.65 -9.49
N GLY A 246 -3.10 -9.67 -10.32
CA GLY A 246 -3.82 -8.41 -10.46
C GLY A 246 -3.61 -7.38 -9.33
N LEU A 247 -2.69 -7.62 -8.39
CA LEU A 247 -2.35 -6.72 -7.30
C LEU A 247 -0.90 -6.24 -7.37
N THR A 248 -0.74 -4.91 -7.40
CA THR A 248 0.55 -4.22 -7.42
C THR A 248 0.71 -3.38 -6.16
N VAL A 249 1.96 -3.20 -5.69
CA VAL A 249 2.25 -2.44 -4.48
C VAL A 249 3.38 -1.43 -4.62
N LYS A 250 3.33 -0.41 -3.78
CA LYS A 250 4.42 0.52 -3.48
C LYS A 250 4.53 0.66 -1.95
N VAL A 251 5.75 0.68 -1.42
CA VAL A 251 6.02 0.71 0.03
C VAL A 251 6.72 2.00 0.43
N PHE A 252 6.45 2.47 1.65
CA PHE A 252 7.17 3.54 2.33
C PHE A 252 7.55 3.08 3.74
N SER A 253 8.70 3.54 4.26
CA SER A 253 9.04 3.32 5.67
C SER A 253 8.29 4.31 6.56
N VAL A 254 7.89 3.85 7.74
CA VAL A 254 7.31 4.66 8.81
C VAL A 254 8.00 4.32 10.13
N SER A 255 7.91 5.21 11.10
CA SER A 255 8.54 5.02 12.41
C SER A 255 7.54 4.43 13.40
N HIS A 256 7.98 3.46 14.20
CA HIS A 256 7.18 2.75 15.18
C HIS A 256 7.88 2.78 16.55
N GLY A 257 8.22 3.99 17.01
CA GLY A 257 8.90 4.18 18.29
C GLY A 257 10.41 3.96 18.23
N HIS A 258 11.04 3.92 19.41
CA HIS A 258 12.49 3.88 19.55
C HIS A 258 12.94 2.93 20.67
N CYS A 259 14.19 2.48 20.56
CA CYS A 259 14.81 1.53 21.49
C CYS A 259 15.12 2.22 22.82
N MET A 260 14.79 1.58 23.95
CA MET A 260 15.12 2.11 25.29
C MET A 260 16.63 2.16 25.56
N GLU A 261 17.40 1.25 24.95
CA GLU A 261 18.85 1.26 25.02
C GLU A 261 19.48 2.00 23.82
N LYS A 262 20.45 2.88 24.10
CA LYS A 262 21.20 3.62 23.08
C LYS A 262 22.25 2.73 22.40
N HIS A 263 21.86 2.03 21.33
CA HIS A 263 22.78 1.31 20.44
C HIS A 263 22.60 1.73 18.99
N ALA A 264 23.70 1.79 18.23
CA ALA A 264 23.65 2.07 16.80
C ALA A 264 23.14 0.85 16.02
N HIS A 265 21.83 0.80 15.75
CA HIS A 265 21.28 -0.18 14.83
C HIS A 265 21.74 0.09 13.39
N ARG A 266 22.14 -0.97 12.67
CA ARG A 266 22.55 -0.87 11.25
C ARG A 266 21.36 -0.77 10.29
N GLY A 267 20.13 -0.74 10.81
CA GLY A 267 18.91 -0.38 10.08
C GLY A 267 18.76 1.15 10.03
N SER A 268 18.31 1.68 8.90
CA SER A 268 18.00 3.10 8.70
C SER A 268 19.14 4.10 8.91
N THR A 269 20.20 3.94 8.11
CA THR A 269 20.81 5.15 7.51
C THR A 269 20.11 5.43 6.18
N SER A 270 19.46 6.59 6.06
CA SER A 270 18.83 7.08 4.82
C SER A 270 19.87 7.58 3.79
N SER A 271 20.97 6.84 3.66
CA SER A 271 22.11 7.17 2.80
C SER A 271 21.95 6.52 1.43
N THR A 272 21.52 7.30 0.44
CA THR A 272 21.55 6.91 -0.97
C THR A 272 22.98 6.84 -1.51
N ARG A 273 23.76 5.83 -1.09
CA ARG A 273 25.09 5.53 -1.67
C ARG A 273 25.28 4.02 -1.84
N TYR A 274 25.53 3.62 -3.09
CA TYR A 274 25.97 2.28 -3.46
C TYR A 274 27.21 1.86 -2.67
N GLY A 275 27.24 0.60 -2.19
CA GLY A 275 28.42 0.04 -1.53
C GLY A 275 28.13 -1.23 -0.72
N SER A 276 27.90 -2.35 -1.40
CA SER A 276 27.91 -3.67 -0.74
C SER A 276 29.35 -4.04 -0.36
N MET A 277 29.59 -4.34 0.92
CA MET A 277 30.69 -5.19 1.39
C MET A 277 30.25 -6.02 2.60
N ASP A 278 30.30 -7.34 2.42
CA ASP A 278 29.98 -8.33 3.45
C ASP A 278 31.17 -8.64 4.36
N GLY A 279 30.85 -9.08 5.58
CA GLY A 279 31.70 -9.94 6.40
C GLY A 279 32.79 -9.28 7.23
N THR A 280 32.68 -9.42 8.57
CA THR A 280 33.72 -10.06 9.39
C THR A 280 33.06 -10.78 10.56
N SER A 281 33.51 -12.00 10.85
CA SER A 281 33.12 -12.86 11.97
C SER A 281 33.62 -12.34 13.33
N LEU A 282 32.85 -12.54 14.41
CA LEU A 282 33.35 -12.45 15.78
C LEU A 282 33.18 -13.80 16.51
N LEU A 283 34.30 -14.32 17.00
CA LEU A 283 34.39 -15.48 17.88
C LEU A 283 34.11 -15.06 19.34
N PRO A 284 33.57 -15.94 20.20
CA PRO A 284 33.39 -15.63 21.62
C PRO A 284 34.72 -15.74 22.36
N GLN A 285 35.08 -14.73 23.17
CA GLN A 285 36.22 -14.78 24.08
C GLN A 285 35.77 -14.80 25.55
N SER A 286 36.15 -15.88 26.23
CA SER A 286 35.97 -16.08 27.66
C SER A 286 37.01 -15.30 28.48
N CYS A 287 36.67 -15.03 29.74
CA CYS A 287 37.48 -14.34 30.73
C CYS A 287 38.85 -14.99 31.06
N GLY A 288 39.82 -14.16 31.44
CA GLY A 288 41.09 -14.55 32.07
C GLY A 288 41.90 -13.30 32.46
N SER A 289 42.52 -13.28 33.64
CA SER A 289 43.06 -12.05 34.26
C SER A 289 44.53 -12.17 34.71
N ILE A 290 45.16 -11.02 34.99
CA ILE A 290 46.42 -10.76 35.73
C ILE A 290 47.74 -11.47 35.34
N ASN A 291 48.73 -10.71 34.83
CA ASN A 291 49.92 -10.27 35.60
C ASN A 291 51.07 -9.64 34.75
N GLY A 292 51.76 -8.62 35.30
CA GLY A 292 53.25 -8.63 35.33
C GLY A 292 54.12 -7.75 34.39
N VAL A 293 54.40 -6.49 34.81
CA VAL A 293 55.76 -5.87 34.96
C VAL A 293 56.71 -5.68 33.75
N SER A 294 56.87 -4.40 33.34
CA SER A 294 58.10 -3.60 33.09
C SER A 294 59.24 -4.00 32.12
N GLY A 295 59.55 -3.11 31.14
CA GLY A 295 60.85 -3.02 30.42
C GLY A 295 60.82 -2.04 29.22
N PRO A 296 61.81 -1.14 28.97
CA PRO A 296 61.60 0.04 28.10
C PRO A 296 62.45 -0.01 26.77
N PRO A 297 62.72 1.10 26.03
CA PRO A 297 62.18 1.29 24.67
C PRO A 297 63.26 1.43 23.56
N ALA A 298 62.87 1.57 22.27
CA ALA A 298 63.45 2.57 21.34
C ALA A 298 62.96 2.47 19.86
N ILE A 299 63.25 3.55 19.13
CA ILE A 299 63.33 3.74 17.66
C ILE A 299 62.01 3.94 16.87
N SER A 300 61.72 5.23 16.68
CA SER A 300 60.81 5.79 15.67
C SER A 300 61.22 5.45 14.23
N ARG A 301 60.21 5.30 13.35
CA ARG A 301 60.28 5.87 11.99
C ARG A 301 58.90 6.39 11.55
N ASN A 302 58.88 7.62 11.04
CA ASN A 302 57.67 8.34 10.69
C ASN A 302 56.90 7.69 9.52
N GLY A 303 55.60 7.48 9.72
CA GLY A 303 54.60 7.36 8.66
C GLY A 303 53.59 8.51 8.79
N VAL A 304 53.30 9.21 7.69
CA VAL A 304 52.41 10.39 7.70
C VAL A 304 51.01 9.98 8.12
N ARG A 305 50.61 10.33 9.36
CA ARG A 305 49.25 10.12 9.83
C ARG A 305 48.37 11.21 9.24
N ALA A 306 47.66 10.88 8.15
CA ALA A 306 46.55 11.69 7.68
C ALA A 306 45.61 11.95 8.87
N GLN A 307 45.27 13.22 9.11
CA GLN A 307 44.26 13.56 10.10
C GLN A 307 42.95 12.96 9.63
N SER A 308 42.51 11.89 10.30
CA SER A 308 41.12 11.48 10.29
C SER A 308 40.33 12.67 10.82
N ILE A 309 39.68 13.41 9.92
CA ILE A 309 38.62 14.34 10.30
C ILE A 309 37.65 13.49 11.10
N VAL A 310 37.51 13.83 12.39
CA VAL A 310 36.53 13.21 13.26
C VAL A 310 35.18 13.44 12.59
N GLY A 311 34.60 12.36 12.08
CA GLY A 311 33.21 12.37 11.68
C GLY A 311 32.39 12.73 12.91
N ASP A 312 31.51 13.72 12.74
CA ASP A 312 30.46 14.04 13.69
C ASP A 312 29.62 12.77 13.88
N ASP A 313 29.97 11.95 14.88
CA ASP A 313 29.20 10.77 15.33
C ASP A 313 27.91 11.30 15.95
N ARG A 314 26.99 11.71 15.07
CA ARG A 314 25.61 12.01 15.43
C ARG A 314 25.04 10.73 16.00
N GLU A 315 24.79 10.72 17.31
CA GLU A 315 24.09 9.64 18.01
C GLU A 315 22.82 9.31 17.23
N SER A 316 22.86 8.23 16.45
CA SER A 316 21.73 7.81 15.64
C SER A 316 20.71 7.17 16.58
N VAL A 317 19.59 7.87 16.77
CA VAL A 317 18.47 7.36 17.57
C VAL A 317 18.04 6.02 16.97
N CYS A 318 18.03 4.98 17.79
CA CYS A 318 17.59 3.64 17.41
C CYS A 318 16.06 3.68 17.26
N VAL A 319 15.57 3.71 16.02
CA VAL A 319 14.14 3.76 15.67
C VAL A 319 13.70 2.39 15.15
N TYR A 320 12.53 1.92 15.57
CA TYR A 320 11.92 0.74 14.99
C TYR A 320 11.29 1.11 13.64
N ASP A 321 11.76 0.46 12.57
CA ASP A 321 11.23 0.65 11.23
C ASP A 321 9.98 -0.22 11.02
N SER A 322 8.91 0.41 10.53
CA SER A 322 7.71 -0.24 10.00
C SER A 322 7.43 0.22 8.57
N SER A 323 6.34 -0.28 7.97
CA SER A 323 6.02 -0.02 6.56
C SER A 323 4.55 0.38 6.35
N ALA A 324 4.34 1.29 5.40
CA ALA A 324 3.03 1.59 4.83
C ALA A 324 2.96 1.13 3.37
N TYR A 325 1.94 0.34 3.04
CA TYR A 325 1.74 -0.24 1.71
C TYR A 325 0.57 0.40 0.97
N PHE A 326 0.87 1.01 -0.16
CA PHE A 326 -0.11 1.32 -1.19
C PHE A 326 -0.38 0.05 -2.01
N ILE A 327 -1.62 -0.47 -1.98
CA ILE A 327 -2.02 -1.73 -2.61
C ILE A 327 -3.11 -1.46 -3.66
N ARG A 328 -2.77 -1.70 -4.93
CA ARG A 328 -3.51 -1.24 -6.11
C ARG A 328 -3.95 -2.39 -7.00
N ASP A 329 -5.22 -2.39 -7.37
CA ASP A 329 -5.77 -3.27 -8.40
C ASP A 329 -5.27 -2.82 -9.78
N ALA A 330 -4.47 -3.66 -10.42
CA ALA A 330 -3.79 -3.34 -11.69
C ALA A 330 -4.77 -2.98 -12.82
N LEU A 331 -5.95 -3.61 -12.84
CA LEU A 331 -6.95 -3.46 -13.90
C LEU A 331 -7.87 -2.25 -13.75
N SER A 332 -7.91 -1.60 -12.59
CA SER A 332 -8.77 -0.43 -12.37
C SER A 332 -8.04 0.79 -11.84
N GLY A 333 -6.85 0.61 -11.29
CA GLY A 333 -6.12 1.66 -10.58
C GLY A 333 -6.77 2.12 -9.27
N ARG A 334 -7.85 1.46 -8.81
CA ARG A 334 -8.37 1.64 -7.44
C ARG A 334 -7.30 1.16 -6.45
N GLU A 335 -7.18 1.84 -5.32
CA GLU A 335 -6.12 1.59 -4.34
C GLU A 335 -6.62 1.70 -2.90
N VAL A 336 -5.96 0.99 -1.99
CA VAL A 336 -5.96 1.26 -0.55
C VAL A 336 -4.55 1.54 -0.05
N LEU A 337 -4.45 2.19 1.10
CA LEU A 337 -3.22 2.38 1.86
C LEU A 337 -3.36 1.60 3.17
N MET A 338 -2.40 0.76 3.51
CA MET A 338 -2.43 -0.05 4.72
C MET A 338 -1.09 0.09 5.47
N PHE A 339 -1.16 0.62 6.67
CA PHE A 339 -0.03 0.73 7.59
C PHE A 339 0.12 -0.57 8.40
N GLY A 340 1.35 -0.90 8.76
CA GLY A 340 1.60 -1.63 10.01
C GLY A 340 1.57 -0.67 11.20
N ASP A 341 2.25 -1.03 12.27
CA ASP A 341 2.32 -0.19 13.46
C ASP A 341 3.12 1.09 13.16
N VAL A 342 2.69 2.20 13.75
CA VAL A 342 3.17 3.53 13.38
C VAL A 342 2.91 4.52 14.51
N GLU A 343 3.88 5.40 14.75
CA GLU A 343 3.79 6.50 15.70
C GLU A 343 3.48 7.83 14.98
N PRO A 344 2.92 8.84 15.65
CA PRO A 344 2.60 10.11 15.03
C PRO A 344 3.85 10.99 14.82
N ASP A 345 3.91 11.68 13.68
CA ASP A 345 5.02 12.55 13.29
C ASP A 345 5.24 13.71 14.29
N SER A 346 4.22 14.09 15.07
CA SER A 346 4.34 15.17 16.06
C SER A 346 5.12 14.79 17.33
N ILE A 347 5.28 13.49 17.63
CA ILE A 347 6.04 13.01 18.79
C ILE A 347 7.23 12.11 18.41
N SER A 348 7.26 11.61 17.17
CA SER A 348 8.36 10.77 16.69
C SER A 348 9.71 11.50 16.75
N LEU A 349 10.76 10.76 17.13
CA LEU A 349 12.15 11.19 17.01
C LEU A 349 12.66 11.12 15.55
N SER A 350 11.90 10.46 14.66
CA SER A 350 12.17 10.34 13.23
C SER A 350 10.85 10.40 12.45
N PRO A 351 10.23 11.57 12.28
CA PRO A 351 8.97 11.70 11.55
C PRO A 351 9.12 11.28 10.08
N ARG A 352 8.18 10.46 9.59
CA ARG A 352 8.16 9.86 8.24
C ARG A 352 6.77 9.83 7.60
N ASN A 353 5.68 9.95 8.36
CA ASN A 353 4.30 9.79 7.88
C ASN A 353 3.95 10.82 6.79
N ILE A 354 4.48 12.05 6.89
CA ILE A 354 4.34 13.10 5.88
C ILE A 354 4.76 12.64 4.46
N GLY A 355 5.75 11.75 4.34
CA GLY A 355 6.15 11.18 3.05
C GLY A 355 5.03 10.34 2.42
N VAL A 356 4.34 9.55 3.24
CA VAL A 356 3.17 8.75 2.85
C VAL A 356 1.99 9.66 2.47
N TRP A 357 1.75 10.73 3.23
CA TRP A 357 0.67 11.68 2.95
C TRP A 357 0.87 12.46 1.65
N LEU A 358 2.10 12.83 1.31
CA LEU A 358 2.43 13.49 0.04
C LEU A 358 2.15 12.58 -1.18
N GLU A 359 2.39 11.27 -1.06
CA GLU A 359 2.03 10.28 -2.10
C GLU A 359 0.51 9.98 -2.10
N ALA A 360 -0.16 9.97 -0.94
CA ALA A 360 -1.60 9.71 -0.83
C ALA A 360 -2.48 10.86 -1.35
N ALA A 361 -2.11 12.10 -1.06
CA ALA A 361 -2.89 13.30 -1.35
C ALA A 361 -3.39 13.42 -2.81
N PRO A 362 -2.56 13.26 -3.86
CA PRO A 362 -3.03 13.32 -5.25
C PRO A 362 -3.97 12.17 -5.62
N LYS A 363 -3.84 11.00 -4.96
CA LYS A 363 -4.68 9.82 -5.21
C LYS A 363 -6.06 9.98 -4.57
N ILE A 364 -6.14 10.64 -3.42
CA ILE A 364 -7.42 11.05 -2.78
C ILE A 364 -8.07 12.17 -3.61
N ALA A 365 -7.29 13.17 -4.05
CA ALA A 365 -7.81 14.28 -4.85
C ALA A 365 -8.42 13.82 -6.18
N THR A 366 -7.90 12.73 -6.76
CA THR A 366 -8.41 12.10 -8.00
C THR A 366 -9.39 10.95 -7.78
N GLY A 367 -9.63 10.53 -6.53
CA GLY A 367 -10.56 9.44 -6.20
C GLY A 367 -10.05 8.02 -6.44
N HIS A 368 -8.74 7.82 -6.65
CA HIS A 368 -8.13 6.50 -6.80
C HIS A 368 -7.91 5.80 -5.45
N LEU A 369 -7.44 6.53 -4.43
CA LEU A 369 -7.30 6.00 -3.08
C LEU A 369 -8.66 5.97 -2.39
N ALA A 370 -9.10 4.77 -2.02
CA ALA A 370 -10.44 4.50 -1.53
C ALA A 370 -10.52 4.46 0.01
N ALA A 371 -9.48 3.93 0.64
CA ALA A 371 -9.42 3.75 2.08
C ALA A 371 -7.98 3.77 2.60
N ILE A 372 -7.86 4.12 3.88
CA ILE A 372 -6.64 4.01 4.68
C ILE A 372 -6.93 3.04 5.82
N PHE A 373 -6.04 2.08 6.05
CA PHE A 373 -6.02 1.22 7.23
C PHE A 373 -4.85 1.67 8.09
N ILE A 374 -5.13 2.13 9.30
CA ILE A 374 -4.13 2.70 10.22
C ILE A 374 -4.43 2.25 11.64
N GLU A 375 -3.39 1.99 12.43
CA GLU A 375 -3.57 1.54 13.80
C GLU A 375 -4.19 2.63 14.69
N CYS A 376 -4.91 2.20 15.73
CA CYS A 376 -5.13 3.01 16.92
C CYS A 376 -5.12 2.06 18.11
N SER A 377 -3.95 1.86 18.69
CA SER A 377 -3.73 0.87 19.75
C SER A 377 -4.39 1.24 21.08
N TYR A 378 -4.49 2.54 21.40
CA TYR A 378 -4.94 3.02 22.70
C TYR A 378 -5.98 4.15 22.61
N ASP A 379 -6.78 4.32 23.66
CA ASP A 379 -7.70 5.45 23.82
C ASP A 379 -6.99 6.71 24.36
N ASP A 380 -7.67 7.86 24.36
CA ASP A 380 -7.06 9.15 24.69
C ASP A 380 -6.57 9.28 26.14
N SER A 381 -6.98 8.41 27.07
CA SER A 381 -6.45 8.42 28.44
C SER A 381 -5.01 7.91 28.57
N ARG A 382 -4.46 7.28 27.52
CA ARG A 382 -3.04 6.89 27.46
C ARG A 382 -2.17 8.14 27.31
N MET A 383 -1.19 8.30 28.20
CA MET A 383 -0.17 9.36 28.12
C MET A 383 0.81 9.10 26.97
N ASP A 384 1.39 10.16 26.41
CA ASP A 384 2.21 10.09 25.19
C ASP A 384 3.50 9.26 25.35
N ASP A 385 4.12 9.33 26.53
CA ASP A 385 5.29 8.52 26.93
C ASP A 385 4.98 7.02 27.07
N MET A 386 3.69 6.69 27.23
CA MET A 386 3.17 5.32 27.34
C MET A 386 2.55 4.80 26.02
N LEU A 387 2.66 5.54 24.92
CA LEU A 387 2.22 5.09 23.60
C LEU A 387 3.21 4.08 22.97
N TYR A 388 4.50 4.16 23.29
CA TYR A 388 5.54 3.24 22.80
C TYR A 388 5.50 2.96 21.29
N GLY A 389 5.40 4.01 20.48
CA GLY A 389 5.42 3.89 19.02
C GLY A 389 4.05 3.67 18.36
N HIS A 390 2.95 3.86 19.08
CA HIS A 390 1.58 3.65 18.59
C HIS A 390 0.71 4.92 18.57
N LEU A 391 -0.48 4.84 17.98
CA LEU A 391 -1.45 5.94 17.87
C LEU A 391 -2.60 5.87 18.89
N SER A 392 -3.15 7.05 19.22
CA SER A 392 -4.41 7.26 19.94
C SER A 392 -5.33 8.25 19.17
N PRO A 393 -6.63 8.39 19.51
CA PRO A 393 -7.61 9.14 18.71
C PRO A 393 -7.21 10.56 18.33
N ARG A 394 -6.63 11.33 19.27
CA ARG A 394 -6.11 12.68 18.98
C ARG A 394 -5.07 12.69 17.85
N TYR A 395 -4.20 11.68 17.81
CA TYR A 395 -3.14 11.57 16.82
C TYR A 395 -3.63 11.06 15.48
N ILE A 396 -4.62 10.14 15.46
CA ILE A 396 -5.33 9.77 14.22
C ILE A 396 -5.86 11.01 13.52
N ILE A 397 -6.54 11.89 14.25
CA ILE A 397 -7.16 13.08 13.68
C ILE A 397 -6.11 14.14 13.30
N GLN A 398 -5.00 14.24 14.01
CA GLN A 398 -3.87 15.10 13.65
C GLN A 398 -3.17 14.67 12.34
N GLU A 399 -2.94 13.37 12.17
CA GLU A 399 -2.39 12.81 10.92
C GLU A 399 -3.39 13.01 9.75
N MET A 400 -4.69 12.80 10.00
CA MET A 400 -5.73 13.07 9.00
C MET A 400 -5.90 14.58 8.70
N GLN A 401 -5.65 15.49 9.64
CA GLN A 401 -5.58 16.93 9.39
C GLN A 401 -4.41 17.28 8.46
N THR A 402 -3.24 16.69 8.71
CA THR A 402 -2.05 16.87 7.86
C THR A 402 -2.31 16.38 6.43
N LEU A 403 -2.92 15.19 6.30
CA LEU A 403 -3.36 14.65 5.01
C LEU A 403 -4.41 15.54 4.32
N ALA A 404 -5.38 16.07 5.07
CA ALA A 404 -6.41 16.98 4.57
C ALA A 404 -5.81 18.27 3.99
N ALA A 405 -4.82 18.87 4.66
CA ALA A 405 -4.12 20.06 4.18
C ALA A 405 -3.34 19.79 2.87
N GLU A 406 -2.72 18.62 2.72
CA GLU A 406 -2.05 18.24 1.47
C GLU A 406 -3.05 17.94 0.34
N VAL A 407 -4.19 17.29 0.62
CA VAL A 407 -5.27 17.09 -0.36
C VAL A 407 -5.87 18.42 -0.83
N GLU A 408 -6.08 19.37 0.09
CA GLU A 408 -6.48 20.74 -0.25
C GLU A 408 -5.47 21.41 -1.17
N ARG A 409 -4.17 21.35 -0.82
CA ARG A 409 -3.11 21.96 -1.62
C ARG A 409 -3.12 21.40 -3.05
N ILE A 410 -3.27 20.08 -3.23
CA ILE A 410 -3.37 19.48 -4.56
C ILE A 410 -4.63 19.95 -5.31
N ARG A 411 -5.78 20.05 -4.66
CA ARG A 411 -7.03 20.54 -5.27
C ARG A 411 -7.01 22.04 -5.61
N GLN A 412 -6.21 22.83 -4.89
CA GLN A 412 -6.04 24.27 -5.12
C GLN A 412 -5.06 24.59 -6.27
N ILE A 413 -4.17 23.67 -6.66
CA ILE A 413 -3.30 23.84 -7.83
C ILE A 413 -4.18 23.90 -9.08
N PRO A 414 -4.23 25.03 -9.82
CA PRO A 414 -5.10 25.13 -10.98
C PRO A 414 -4.64 24.20 -12.11
N THR A 415 -5.58 23.56 -12.78
CA THR A 415 -5.41 22.77 -14.03
C THR A 415 -4.87 23.56 -15.23
N LYS A 416 -4.32 24.76 -15.01
CA LYS A 416 -3.69 25.61 -16.03
C LYS A 416 -2.42 24.99 -16.65
N LEU A 417 -1.70 24.11 -15.93
CA LEU A 417 -0.48 23.50 -16.44
C LEU A 417 -0.71 22.64 -17.71
N ASP A 418 -1.88 21.99 -17.82
CA ASP A 418 -2.24 21.24 -19.03
C ASP A 418 -2.63 22.17 -20.18
N SER A 419 -3.28 23.31 -19.89
CA SER A 419 -3.55 24.34 -20.91
C SER A 419 -2.27 24.99 -21.47
N ILE A 420 -1.24 25.15 -20.63
CA ILE A 420 0.06 25.70 -21.02
C ILE A 420 0.87 24.67 -21.83
N LYS A 421 0.89 23.40 -21.41
CA LYS A 421 1.52 22.32 -22.19
C LYS A 421 0.84 22.12 -23.55
N LYS A 422 -0.49 22.24 -23.61
CA LYS A 422 -1.25 22.15 -24.87
C LYS A 422 -0.93 23.31 -25.81
N ARG A 423 -0.98 24.56 -25.34
CA ARG A 423 -0.55 25.73 -26.13
C ARG A 423 0.90 25.65 -26.60
N LYS A 424 1.82 25.15 -25.75
CA LYS A 424 3.24 25.00 -26.13
C LYS A 424 3.42 23.99 -27.27
N ARG A 425 2.73 22.85 -27.22
CA ARG A 425 2.73 21.87 -28.33
C ARG A 425 2.10 22.41 -29.62
N GLU A 426 1.03 23.20 -29.52
CA GLU A 426 0.37 23.82 -30.69
C GLU A 426 1.25 24.89 -31.36
N LEU A 427 2.03 25.66 -30.56
CA LEU A 427 3.04 26.59 -31.07
C LEU A 427 4.25 25.90 -31.70
N GLU A 428 4.72 24.79 -31.12
CA GLU A 428 5.86 24.01 -31.64
C GLU A 428 5.52 23.27 -32.96
N ASP A 429 4.31 22.73 -33.14
CA ASP A 429 3.90 22.12 -34.43
C ASP A 429 3.73 23.19 -35.53
N SER A 430 3.26 24.38 -35.17
CA SER A 430 3.14 25.53 -36.10
C SER A 430 4.49 25.97 -36.64
N GLY A 431 5.52 26.09 -35.77
CA GLY A 431 6.89 26.44 -36.18
C GLY A 431 7.62 25.36 -36.98
N ARG A 432 7.21 24.09 -36.88
CA ARG A 432 7.77 22.99 -37.70
C ARG A 432 7.24 22.98 -39.14
N ARG A 433 6.06 23.55 -39.40
CA ARG A 433 5.48 23.59 -40.75
C ARG A 433 6.09 24.68 -41.64
N THR A 434 6.45 25.83 -41.07
CA THR A 434 7.09 26.93 -41.82
C THR A 434 8.52 26.57 -42.27
N ASN A 435 9.32 25.95 -41.41
CA ASN A 435 10.72 25.63 -41.71
C ASN A 435 10.91 24.45 -42.70
N ARG A 436 9.86 23.69 -43.02
CA ARG A 436 9.95 22.54 -43.95
C ARG A 436 9.80 22.92 -45.43
N ALA A 437 9.51 24.18 -45.73
CA ALA A 437 9.25 24.67 -47.09
C ALA A 437 10.50 25.19 -47.84
N ILE A 438 11.65 25.34 -47.16
CA ILE A 438 12.84 26.04 -47.71
C ILE A 438 13.98 25.07 -48.13
N ALA A 439 13.94 23.82 -47.69
CA ALA A 439 15.03 22.84 -47.91
C ALA A 439 14.75 21.81 -49.02
N ARG A 440 14.48 22.27 -50.25
CA ARG A 440 14.46 21.42 -51.47
C ARG A 440 14.90 22.18 -52.74
N SER A 441 16.20 22.35 -52.90
CA SER A 441 16.82 22.66 -54.20
C SER A 441 18.31 22.31 -54.21
N THR A 442 18.76 21.79 -55.36
CA THR A 442 20.14 21.55 -55.89
C THR A 442 20.80 20.17 -55.70
N ASP A 443 21.07 19.54 -56.84
CA ASP A 443 21.84 18.30 -57.06
C ASP A 443 23.38 18.51 -57.04
N GLY A 444 24.15 17.42 -56.91
CA GLY A 444 25.61 17.39 -57.16
C GLY A 444 26.34 16.16 -56.56
N PRO A 445 27.23 15.43 -57.28
CA PRO A 445 27.55 14.04 -56.91
C PRO A 445 28.95 13.74 -56.31
N LEU A 446 28.96 12.71 -55.44
CA LEU A 446 29.95 11.64 -55.21
C LEU A 446 31.48 11.92 -55.25
N VAL A 447 32.14 11.71 -54.10
CA VAL A 447 33.45 11.02 -53.98
C VAL A 447 33.43 10.11 -52.74
N VAL A 448 34.08 8.95 -52.82
CA VAL A 448 34.23 7.96 -51.75
C VAL A 448 35.67 7.98 -51.22
N ASP A 449 35.87 7.95 -49.91
CA ASP A 449 37.08 7.32 -49.33
C ASP A 449 36.80 6.80 -47.91
N ASP A 450 37.60 5.82 -47.49
CA ASP A 450 37.27 4.82 -46.48
C ASP A 450 38.46 4.61 -45.54
N ARG A 451 38.32 4.81 -44.21
CA ARG A 451 39.07 4.13 -43.10
C ARG A 451 38.85 4.73 -41.69
N PRO A 452 39.13 3.95 -40.61
CA PRO A 452 38.48 4.14 -39.30
C PRO A 452 39.26 5.01 -38.30
N VAL A 453 38.51 5.54 -37.31
CA VAL A 453 39.01 6.39 -36.22
C VAL A 453 39.16 5.60 -34.92
N SER A 454 40.26 5.82 -34.19
CA SER A 454 40.43 5.41 -32.79
C SER A 454 41.13 6.54 -32.01
N PRO A 455 40.77 6.81 -30.74
CA PRO A 455 40.87 8.16 -30.18
C PRO A 455 42.19 8.45 -29.45
N LYS A 456 42.57 9.73 -29.38
CA LYS A 456 43.62 10.22 -28.46
C LYS A 456 43.15 11.38 -27.60
N SER A 457 43.46 11.23 -26.30
CA SER A 457 43.26 12.20 -25.22
C SER A 457 44.02 13.52 -25.45
N MET A 458 43.46 14.63 -24.95
CA MET A 458 44.18 15.91 -24.80
C MET A 458 44.00 16.52 -23.40
N ARG A 459 45.05 17.24 -22.99
CA ARG A 459 45.28 17.84 -21.66
C ARG A 459 44.43 19.10 -21.40
N PRO A 460 44.24 19.49 -20.11
CA PRO A 460 43.52 20.71 -19.73
C PRO A 460 44.40 21.99 -19.82
N PRO A 461 43.80 23.16 -20.09
CA PRO A 461 44.43 24.48 -19.92
C PRO A 461 44.18 25.09 -18.53
N LYS A 462 44.89 26.18 -18.25
CA LYS A 462 45.12 26.77 -16.91
C LYS A 462 44.03 27.75 -16.44
N ILE A 463 43.96 27.92 -15.12
CA ILE A 463 43.25 29.01 -14.44
C ILE A 463 44.14 30.25 -14.39
N THR A 464 43.56 31.42 -14.69
CA THR A 464 44.06 32.75 -14.28
C THR A 464 42.88 33.61 -13.83
N ARG A 465 42.99 34.21 -12.64
CA ARG A 465 41.95 35.06 -12.02
C ARG A 465 42.11 36.51 -12.49
N THR A 466 40.99 37.19 -12.73
CA THR A 466 40.87 38.66 -12.67
C THR A 466 39.45 38.99 -12.19
N ASP A 467 39.32 39.95 -11.28
CA ASP A 467 38.04 40.40 -10.74
C ASP A 467 37.42 41.51 -11.60
N SER A 468 36.10 41.49 -11.81
CA SER A 468 35.23 42.68 -11.90
C SER A 468 33.76 42.27 -11.98
N SER A 469 32.88 43.26 -11.83
CA SER A 469 31.51 43.13 -11.31
C SER A 469 30.38 43.08 -12.36
N GLU A 470 29.20 42.69 -11.85
CA GLU A 470 27.83 42.91 -12.36
C GLU A 470 27.21 42.01 -13.45
N ASN A 471 26.03 41.49 -13.08
CA ASN A 471 24.82 41.24 -13.87
C ASN A 471 24.95 40.58 -15.27
N GLY A 472 24.84 39.24 -15.28
CA GLY A 472 24.48 38.46 -16.47
C GLY A 472 23.54 37.30 -16.11
N ILE A 473 22.23 37.48 -16.30
CA ILE A 473 21.25 36.39 -16.18
C ILE A 473 21.45 35.44 -17.37
N SER A 474 21.88 34.21 -17.11
CA SER A 474 21.89 33.13 -18.11
C SER A 474 21.09 31.94 -17.63
N SER A 475 20.07 31.59 -18.40
CA SER A 475 19.10 30.56 -18.08
C SER A 475 19.66 29.15 -18.30
N HIS A 476 19.98 28.43 -17.23
CA HIS A 476 20.12 26.98 -17.31
C HIS A 476 18.80 26.29 -16.96
N ILE A 477 18.32 25.44 -17.87
CA ILE A 477 17.09 24.67 -17.69
C ILE A 477 17.41 23.48 -16.78
N THR A 478 17.01 23.56 -15.51
CA THR A 478 16.88 22.41 -14.61
C THR A 478 15.39 22.21 -14.31
N ALA A 479 14.93 20.96 -14.46
CA ALA A 479 13.57 20.61 -14.07
C ALA A 479 13.39 20.75 -12.54
N PRO A 480 12.20 21.13 -12.04
CA PRO A 480 11.98 21.30 -10.61
C PRO A 480 11.77 19.94 -9.90
N THR A 481 12.82 19.14 -9.84
CA THR A 481 13.07 18.28 -8.68
C THR A 481 13.82 19.12 -7.65
N ALA A 482 13.15 20.16 -7.15
CA ALA A 482 13.64 20.92 -6.04
C ALA A 482 13.44 20.08 -4.77
N ASP A 483 14.52 19.86 -4.03
CA ASP A 483 14.46 19.42 -2.65
C ASP A 483 13.48 20.31 -1.88
N MET A 484 12.28 19.79 -1.61
CA MET A 484 11.42 20.33 -0.57
C MET A 484 12.19 20.11 0.73
N SER A 485 12.76 21.19 1.29
CA SER A 485 13.57 21.05 2.49
C SER A 485 12.74 20.46 3.61
N PHE A 486 13.12 19.26 4.09
CA PHE A 486 12.47 18.51 5.18
C PHE A 486 12.28 19.32 6.48
N ARG A 487 12.90 20.50 6.60
CA ARG A 487 12.73 21.45 7.71
C ARG A 487 11.36 22.15 7.76
N ASP A 488 10.64 22.23 6.65
CA ASP A 488 9.29 22.85 6.58
C ASP A 488 8.14 21.83 6.79
N ALA A 489 8.47 20.59 7.13
CA ALA A 489 7.52 19.51 7.38
C ALA A 489 7.04 19.44 8.85
N GLY A 490 7.76 20.05 9.79
CA GLY A 490 7.46 19.99 11.23
C GLY A 490 6.42 20.98 11.75
N ILE A 491 5.74 21.74 10.89
CA ILE A 491 4.63 22.60 11.28
C ILE A 491 3.33 21.81 11.06
N LEU A 492 2.55 21.60 12.13
CA LEU A 492 1.20 21.02 12.05
C LEU A 492 0.38 21.76 10.97
N ARG A 493 0.09 21.10 9.85
CA ARG A 493 -0.62 21.72 8.73
C ARG A 493 -2.12 21.52 8.93
N THR A 494 -2.79 22.58 9.39
CA THR A 494 -4.24 22.55 9.55
C THR A 494 -4.95 22.77 8.21
N PRO A 495 -5.99 21.96 7.88
CA PRO A 495 -6.82 22.18 6.71
C PRO A 495 -7.60 23.50 6.84
N LYS A 496 -7.82 24.19 5.71
CA LYS A 496 -8.55 25.47 5.68
C LYS A 496 -10.00 25.30 5.25
N MET A 497 -10.34 24.19 4.62
CA MET A 497 -11.66 23.88 4.08
C MET A 497 -12.26 22.67 4.80
N PRO A 498 -13.52 22.75 5.27
CA PRO A 498 -14.17 21.58 5.83
C PRO A 498 -14.40 20.52 4.74
N ASN A 499 -14.40 19.26 5.16
CA ASN A 499 -14.70 18.07 4.34
C ASN A 499 -13.66 17.80 3.23
N ALA A 500 -12.39 18.18 3.43
CA ALA A 500 -11.30 17.93 2.49
C ALA A 500 -11.11 16.43 2.16
N LEU A 501 -11.34 15.53 3.11
CA LEU A 501 -11.23 14.08 2.93
C LEU A 501 -12.58 13.37 2.66
N ARG A 502 -13.61 14.13 2.27
CA ARG A 502 -14.97 13.59 2.02
C ARG A 502 -14.96 12.37 1.09
N GLY A 503 -15.47 11.26 1.62
CA GLY A 503 -15.60 9.98 0.91
C GLY A 503 -14.40 9.05 1.04
N LEU A 504 -13.36 9.45 1.77
CA LEU A 504 -12.30 8.56 2.22
C LEU A 504 -12.79 7.74 3.41
N LYS A 505 -12.54 6.43 3.39
CA LYS A 505 -12.78 5.54 4.53
C LYS A 505 -11.50 5.35 5.33
N VAL A 506 -11.56 5.53 6.65
CA VAL A 506 -10.44 5.28 7.55
C VAL A 506 -10.80 4.08 8.43
N VAL A 507 -10.14 2.96 8.18
CA VAL A 507 -10.34 1.71 8.91
C VAL A 507 -9.33 1.66 10.05
N ILE A 508 -9.84 1.61 11.27
CA ILE A 508 -9.04 1.51 12.48
C ILE A 508 -8.71 0.04 12.74
N ILE A 509 -7.43 -0.25 12.88
CA ILE A 509 -6.86 -1.59 13.12
C ILE A 509 -5.98 -1.58 14.39
N HIS A 510 -5.42 -2.73 14.75
CA HIS A 510 -4.42 -2.90 15.80
C HIS A 510 -4.82 -2.41 17.21
N THR A 511 -6.13 -2.30 17.51
CA THR A 511 -6.57 -1.90 18.84
C THR A 511 -6.18 -2.96 19.89
N LYS A 512 -5.53 -2.53 20.97
CA LYS A 512 -5.13 -3.40 22.08
C LYS A 512 -6.28 -3.54 23.08
N GLU A 513 -6.40 -4.72 23.71
CA GLU A 513 -7.45 -4.97 24.70
C GLU A 513 -7.11 -4.30 26.06
N ASN A 514 -8.16 -3.91 26.80
CA ASN A 514 -8.10 -3.23 28.09
C ASN A 514 -8.11 -4.17 29.30
N PHE A 515 -8.43 -5.46 29.14
CA PHE A 515 -8.49 -6.50 30.19
C PHE A 515 -9.19 -6.06 31.48
N ASN A 516 -10.30 -5.35 31.35
CA ASN A 516 -11.13 -4.89 32.45
C ASN A 516 -12.62 -5.08 32.12
N ASP A 517 -13.50 -4.85 33.12
CA ASP A 517 -14.95 -4.99 32.96
C ASP A 517 -15.60 -3.81 32.19
N GLU A 518 -14.81 -2.94 31.56
CA GLU A 518 -15.33 -1.84 30.74
C GLU A 518 -15.76 -2.34 29.36
N LYS A 519 -16.32 -1.43 28.55
CA LYS A 519 -16.60 -1.71 27.14
C LYS A 519 -15.31 -2.04 26.38
N PRO A 520 -15.38 -2.84 25.29
CA PRO A 520 -14.22 -3.11 24.45
C PRO A 520 -13.54 -1.81 24.00
N ALA A 521 -12.21 -1.73 24.13
CA ALA A 521 -11.44 -0.52 23.86
C ALA A 521 -11.77 0.14 22.50
N GLY A 522 -12.05 -0.66 21.46
CA GLY A 522 -12.44 -0.16 20.14
C GLY A 522 -13.75 0.66 20.12
N GLU A 523 -14.72 0.41 21.01
CA GLU A 523 -15.92 1.27 21.12
C GLU A 523 -15.57 2.67 21.66
N LYS A 524 -14.68 2.73 22.66
CA LYS A 524 -14.21 3.98 23.26
C LYS A 524 -13.37 4.78 22.27
N ILE A 525 -12.38 4.14 21.64
CA ILE A 525 -11.52 4.70 20.60
C ILE A 525 -12.36 5.27 19.45
N LEU A 526 -13.32 4.50 18.91
CA LEU A 526 -14.16 4.98 17.80
C LEU A 526 -15.01 6.20 18.23
N LYS A 527 -15.55 6.21 19.46
CA LYS A 527 -16.30 7.34 19.98
C LYS A 527 -15.43 8.60 20.12
N GLU A 528 -14.21 8.46 20.60
CA GLU A 528 -13.25 9.55 20.75
C GLU A 528 -12.82 10.10 19.38
N ILE A 529 -12.50 9.24 18.41
CA ILE A 529 -12.20 9.61 17.02
C ILE A 529 -13.37 10.41 16.42
N LEU A 530 -14.62 9.96 16.60
CA LEU A 530 -15.80 10.67 16.08
C LEU A 530 -16.03 12.03 16.77
N ALA A 531 -15.73 12.17 18.06
CA ALA A 531 -15.84 13.43 18.78
C ALA A 531 -14.77 14.46 18.36
N HIS A 532 -13.58 14.00 17.98
CA HIS A 532 -12.54 14.82 17.36
C HIS A 532 -12.88 15.17 15.91
N GLU A 533 -13.44 14.24 15.14
CA GLU A 533 -13.90 14.48 13.76
C GLU A 533 -15.04 15.51 13.68
N GLU A 534 -15.96 15.55 14.65
CA GLU A 534 -17.01 16.58 14.73
C GLU A 534 -16.41 18.01 14.83
N GLN A 535 -15.25 18.13 15.48
CA GLN A 535 -14.51 19.39 15.61
C GLN A 535 -13.65 19.69 14.38
N ALA A 536 -12.90 18.69 13.89
CA ALA A 536 -11.96 18.81 12.77
C ALA A 536 -12.65 18.91 11.40
N LYS A 537 -13.83 18.29 11.25
CA LYS A 537 -14.68 18.30 10.05
C LYS A 537 -13.93 17.89 8.79
N LEU A 538 -13.20 16.78 8.83
CA LEU A 538 -12.39 16.30 7.71
C LEU A 538 -13.25 15.62 6.62
N GLY A 539 -14.41 15.09 6.98
CA GLY A 539 -15.37 14.39 6.11
C GLY A 539 -15.09 12.90 5.95
N CYS A 540 -14.26 12.31 6.80
CA CYS A 540 -13.88 10.90 6.78
C CYS A 540 -15.02 9.99 7.26
N GLU A 541 -15.10 8.77 6.71
CA GLU A 541 -15.92 7.68 7.26
C GLU A 541 -15.02 6.75 8.09
N PHE A 542 -15.12 6.81 9.42
CA PHE A 542 -14.34 5.97 10.32
C PHE A 542 -15.01 4.62 10.57
N ILE A 543 -14.25 3.53 10.44
CA ILE A 543 -14.74 2.15 10.55
C ILE A 543 -13.83 1.38 11.50
N MET A 544 -14.36 0.83 12.59
CA MET A 544 -13.59 -0.11 13.44
C MET A 544 -13.57 -1.50 12.80
N SER A 545 -12.37 -2.07 12.63
CA SER A 545 -12.16 -3.43 12.11
C SER A 545 -12.64 -4.51 13.07
N LYS A 546 -13.07 -5.68 12.55
CA LYS A 546 -13.58 -6.82 13.34
C LYS A 546 -13.20 -8.17 12.74
N ARG A 547 -13.11 -9.20 13.59
CA ARG A 547 -12.79 -10.57 13.18
C ARG A 547 -13.81 -11.13 12.17
N GLY A 548 -13.33 -11.75 11.08
CA GLY A 548 -14.17 -12.31 10.02
C GLY A 548 -14.97 -11.29 9.19
N GLN A 549 -14.60 -10.02 9.19
CA GLN A 549 -15.29 -8.97 8.42
C GLN A 549 -14.85 -8.96 6.95
N SER A 550 -15.67 -8.39 6.05
CA SER A 550 -15.24 -8.14 4.66
C SER A 550 -15.65 -6.75 4.21
N LEU A 551 -14.66 -5.98 3.75
CA LEU A 551 -14.84 -4.66 3.18
C LEU A 551 -14.57 -4.66 1.68
N ILE A 552 -15.25 -3.77 0.97
CA ILE A 552 -15.15 -3.64 -0.48
C ILE A 552 -15.15 -2.14 -0.83
N PHE A 553 -14.20 -1.72 -1.67
CA PHE A 553 -13.80 -0.33 -1.86
C PHE A 553 -13.69 0.06 -3.33
#